data_AF-A0A1G8W782-F1
#
_entry.id   AF-A0A1G8W782-F1
#
_cell.length_a   1.000
_cell.length_b   1.000
_cell.length_c   1.000
_cell.angle_alpha   90.00
_cell.angle_beta   90.00
_cell.angle_gamma   90.00
#
_symmetry.space_group_name_H-M   'P 1'
#
loop_
_entity.id
_entity.type
_entity.pdbx_description
1 polymer ?
#
loop_
_entity_poly.entity_id
_entity_poly.type
_entity_poly.pdbx_seq_one_letter_code
_entity_poly.pdbx_strand_id
1 'polypeptide(L)'
;MAKIRRKLTQADVDKIMLMNEACGTYFQRDPDRADAIFVKPRRRQPIEVSRAKARLRTARWRSEMDRRRAPTVEQVGMALAVALATTSWQDRLTGADYDLIRRALMDLEARGFSIAEARKTLRRLRIKLVDPGDRQGEESEGCGPPVWQDEKHKLPF
;
A
#
# COMPACT_ATOMS: atom_id res chain seq x y z
N MET A 1 -13.92 30.37 -14.95
CA MET A 1 -13.14 31.08 -13.91
C MET A 1 -12.28 30.08 -13.15
N ALA A 2 -10.96 30.13 -13.32
CA ALA A 2 -10.03 29.25 -12.62
C ALA A 2 -9.96 29.63 -11.14
N LYS A 3 -10.32 28.72 -10.22
CA LYS A 3 -10.18 28.94 -8.79
C LYS A 3 -8.69 28.94 -8.45
N ILE A 4 -8.11 30.13 -8.23
CA ILE A 4 -6.75 30.29 -7.71
C ILE A 4 -6.73 29.71 -6.29
N ARG A 5 -6.26 28.47 -6.12
CA ARG A 5 -6.05 27.85 -4.82
C ARG A 5 -4.70 28.30 -4.26
N ARG A 6 -4.65 29.53 -3.74
CA ARG A 6 -3.50 29.98 -2.94
C ARG A 6 -3.38 29.07 -1.71
N LYS A 7 -2.20 28.53 -1.44
CA LYS A 7 -1.92 27.80 -0.19
C LYS A 7 -1.95 28.79 0.97
N LEU A 8 -2.64 28.44 2.07
CA LEU A 8 -2.64 29.26 3.28
C LEU A 8 -1.22 29.42 3.80
N THR A 9 -0.83 30.66 4.08
CA THR A 9 0.45 30.97 4.76
C THR A 9 0.26 30.88 6.27
N GLN A 10 1.35 30.78 7.03
CA GLN A 10 1.27 30.70 8.50
C GLN A 10 0.55 31.92 9.10
N ALA A 11 0.82 33.12 8.57
CA ALA A 11 0.15 34.34 9.00
C ALA A 11 -1.37 34.33 8.74
N ASP A 12 -1.82 33.65 7.66
CA ASP A 12 -3.25 33.47 7.39
C ASP A 12 -3.89 32.53 8.43
N VAL A 13 -3.18 31.48 8.84
CA VAL A 13 -3.63 30.54 9.88
C VAL A 13 -3.77 31.26 11.23
N ASP A 14 -2.78 32.08 11.60
CA ASP A 14 -2.78 32.82 12.87
C ASP A 14 -3.93 33.84 12.92
N LYS A 15 -4.20 34.54 11.80
CA LYS A 15 -5.32 35.47 11.67
C LYS A 15 -6.68 34.77 11.78
N ILE A 16 -6.82 33.58 11.20
CA ILE A 16 -8.04 32.76 11.30
C ILE A 16 -8.24 32.27 12.74
N MET A 17 -7.18 31.89 13.44
CA MET A 17 -7.25 31.48 14.85
C MET A 17 -7.77 32.62 15.74
N LEU A 18 -7.25 33.83 15.55
CA LEU A 18 -7.70 35.02 16.28
C LEU A 18 -9.18 35.35 16.01
N MET A 19 -9.64 35.20 14.76
CA MET A 19 -11.05 35.36 14.42
C MET A 19 -11.95 34.29 15.08
N ASN A 20 -11.50 33.03 15.12
CA ASN A 20 -12.25 31.95 15.76
C ASN A 20 -12.36 32.15 17.28
N GLU A 21 -11.29 32.63 17.92
CA GLU A 21 -11.27 32.94 19.36
C GLU A 21 -12.23 34.09 19.70
N ALA A 22 -12.24 35.15 18.90
CA ALA A 22 -13.20 36.24 19.03
C ALA A 22 -14.66 35.74 18.84
N CYS A 23 -14.91 34.90 17.84
CA CYS A 23 -16.25 34.33 17.63
C CYS A 23 -16.71 33.47 18.81
N GLY A 24 -15.83 32.64 19.40
CA GLY A 24 -16.16 31.79 20.54
C GLY A 24 -16.40 32.57 21.84
N THR A 25 -15.71 33.70 22.03
CA THR A 25 -15.80 34.51 23.25
C THR A 25 -17.05 35.37 23.28
N TYR A 26 -17.43 35.98 22.15
CA TYR A 26 -18.51 36.96 22.09
C TYR A 26 -19.85 36.40 21.61
N PHE A 27 -19.86 35.23 20.95
CA PHE A 27 -21.08 34.64 20.39
C PHE A 27 -21.25 33.19 20.85
N GLN A 28 -21.87 32.99 22.02
CA GLN A 28 -22.22 31.63 22.49
C GLN A 28 -23.22 30.98 21.51
N ARG A 29 -22.90 29.75 21.08
CA ARG A 29 -23.73 28.95 20.18
C ARG A 29 -24.10 27.61 20.83
N ASP A 30 -25.23 27.07 20.35
CA ASP A 30 -25.77 25.77 20.71
C ASP A 30 -24.70 24.64 20.60
N PRO A 31 -24.47 23.84 21.66
CA PRO A 31 -23.44 22.80 21.70
C PRO A 31 -23.58 21.71 20.63
N ASP A 32 -24.80 21.44 20.17
CA ASP A 32 -25.07 20.34 19.21
C ASP A 32 -24.90 20.77 17.74
N ARG A 33 -24.59 22.05 17.50
CA ARG A 33 -24.40 22.57 16.14
C ARG A 33 -22.99 22.24 15.62
N ALA A 34 -22.91 21.82 14.35
CA ALA A 34 -21.65 21.54 13.69
C ALA A 34 -20.70 22.75 13.75
N ASP A 35 -19.49 22.50 14.23
CA ASP A 35 -18.50 23.51 14.56
C ASP A 35 -17.95 24.21 13.30
N ALA A 36 -17.82 25.54 13.34
CA ALA A 36 -17.39 26.35 12.20
C ALA A 36 -15.86 26.42 12.03
N ILE A 37 -15.11 25.70 12.87
CA ILE A 37 -13.65 25.72 12.87
C ILE A 37 -13.11 25.16 11.55
N PHE A 38 -12.59 26.07 10.71
CA PHE A 38 -12.02 25.76 9.39
C PHE A 38 -10.78 24.86 9.47
N VAL A 39 -9.98 25.00 10.53
CA VAL A 39 -8.78 24.20 10.78
C VAL A 39 -8.88 23.57 12.17
N LYS A 40 -9.29 22.30 12.23
CA LYS A 40 -9.30 21.57 13.51
C LYS A 40 -7.86 21.38 13.99
N PRO A 41 -7.50 21.82 15.21
CA PRO A 41 -6.17 21.58 15.74
C PRO A 41 -5.91 20.07 15.81
N ARG A 42 -4.76 19.61 15.29
CA ARG A 42 -4.34 18.20 15.35
C ARG A 42 -4.04 17.84 16.81
N ARG A 43 -5.08 17.49 17.57
CA ARG A 43 -4.89 16.87 18.89
C ARG A 43 -4.29 15.48 18.70
N ARG A 44 -3.22 15.15 19.44
CA ARG A 44 -2.72 13.77 19.54
C ARG A 44 -3.87 12.91 20.07
N GLN A 45 -4.31 11.93 19.28
CA GLN A 45 -5.31 10.98 19.74
C GLN A 45 -4.73 10.18 20.92
N PRO A 46 -5.55 9.87 21.95
CA PRO A 46 -5.14 8.95 22.99
C PRO A 46 -4.62 7.64 22.39
N ILE A 47 -3.55 7.09 22.98
CA ILE A 47 -2.85 5.92 22.42
C ILE A 47 -3.78 4.70 22.30
N GLU A 48 -4.75 4.58 23.20
CA GLU A 48 -5.76 3.52 23.20
C GLU A 48 -6.67 3.59 21.97
N VAL A 49 -7.14 4.79 21.63
CA VAL A 49 -7.97 5.03 20.44
C VAL A 49 -7.17 4.73 19.16
N SER A 50 -5.89 5.10 19.14
CA SER A 50 -5.00 4.78 18.01
C SER A 50 -4.82 3.27 17.84
N ARG A 51 -4.53 2.54 18.94
CA ARG A 51 -4.39 1.08 18.95
C ARG A 51 -5.69 0.39 18.53
N ALA A 52 -6.84 0.84 19.04
CA ALA A 52 -8.14 0.30 18.67
C ALA A 52 -8.44 0.48 17.17
N LYS A 53 -8.19 1.67 16.61
CA LYS A 53 -8.32 1.92 15.17
C LYS A 53 -7.39 1.07 14.33
N ALA A 54 -6.14 0.88 14.77
CA ALA A 54 -5.18 0.01 14.09
C ALA A 54 -5.68 -1.45 14.08
N ARG A 55 -6.17 -1.96 15.21
CA ARG A 55 -6.76 -3.31 15.31
C ARG A 55 -7.96 -3.48 14.37
N LEU A 56 -8.88 -2.53 14.36
CA LEU A 56 -10.04 -2.55 13.47
C LEU A 56 -9.63 -2.54 11.98
N ARG A 57 -8.64 -1.71 11.63
CA ARG A 57 -8.10 -1.65 10.28
C ARG A 57 -7.47 -2.98 9.87
N THR A 58 -6.65 -3.58 10.74
CA THR A 58 -6.02 -4.88 10.47
C THR A 58 -7.06 -6.00 10.38
N ALA A 59 -8.06 -6.03 11.25
CA ALA A 59 -9.14 -7.01 11.21
C ALA A 59 -9.95 -6.91 9.91
N ARG A 60 -10.32 -5.69 9.51
CA ARG A 60 -10.98 -5.44 8.23
C ARG A 60 -10.11 -5.90 7.06
N TRP A 61 -8.82 -5.55 7.08
CA TRP A 61 -7.88 -5.96 6.03
C TRP A 61 -7.79 -7.48 5.90
N ARG A 62 -7.68 -8.22 7.02
CA ARG A 62 -7.68 -9.70 7.02
C ARG A 62 -8.96 -10.27 6.43
N SER A 63 -10.11 -9.81 6.93
CA SER A 63 -11.42 -10.25 6.41
C SER A 63 -11.57 -9.99 4.91
N GLU A 64 -11.06 -8.87 4.42
CA GLU A 64 -11.10 -8.52 3.00
C GLU A 64 -10.13 -9.37 2.15
N MET A 65 -8.97 -9.73 2.69
CA MET A 65 -8.04 -10.68 2.06
C MET A 65 -8.66 -12.08 1.97
N ASP A 66 -9.30 -12.55 3.04
CA ASP A 66 -9.97 -13.85 3.08
C ASP A 66 -11.14 -13.89 2.08
N ARG A 67 -11.96 -12.82 2.04
CA ARG A 67 -13.06 -12.69 1.08
C ARG A 67 -12.58 -12.75 -0.37
N ARG A 68 -11.44 -12.14 -0.67
CA ARG A 68 -10.82 -12.14 -2.01
C ARG A 68 -10.02 -13.43 -2.28
N ARG A 69 -9.82 -14.27 -1.27
CA ARG A 69 -8.97 -15.46 -1.30
C ARG A 69 -7.57 -15.13 -1.81
N ALA A 70 -6.99 -14.07 -1.26
CA ALA A 70 -5.67 -13.59 -1.66
C ALA A 70 -4.58 -14.41 -0.92
N PRO A 71 -3.66 -15.07 -1.64
CA PRO A 71 -2.58 -15.82 -1.01
C PRO A 71 -1.51 -14.89 -0.44
N THR A 72 -0.87 -15.31 0.66
CA THR A 72 0.30 -14.64 1.24
C THR A 72 1.56 -14.91 0.42
N VAL A 73 2.60 -14.08 0.61
CA VAL A 73 3.90 -14.25 -0.08
C VAL A 73 4.53 -15.62 0.23
N GLU A 74 4.44 -16.07 1.48
CA GLU A 74 4.95 -17.37 1.92
C GLU A 74 4.23 -18.53 1.23
N GLN A 75 2.90 -18.44 1.08
CA GLN A 75 2.11 -19.46 0.39
C GLN A 75 2.48 -19.56 -1.09
N VAL A 76 2.71 -18.42 -1.76
CA VAL A 76 3.18 -18.39 -3.15
C VAL A 76 4.58 -18.95 -3.27
N GLY A 77 5.50 -18.59 -2.36
CA GLY A 77 6.87 -19.10 -2.34
C GLY A 77 6.92 -20.62 -2.11
N MET A 78 6.10 -21.14 -1.19
CA MET A 78 6.00 -22.58 -0.93
C MET A 78 5.44 -23.33 -2.14
N ALA A 79 4.40 -22.81 -2.80
CA ALA A 79 3.86 -23.43 -4.00
C ALA A 79 4.90 -23.53 -5.12
N LEU A 80 5.71 -22.49 -5.31
CA LEU A 80 6.83 -22.49 -6.26
C LEU A 80 7.94 -23.48 -5.84
N ALA A 81 8.32 -23.51 -4.56
CA ALA A 81 9.32 -24.43 -4.04
C ALA A 81 8.93 -25.90 -4.20
N VAL A 82 7.65 -26.24 -3.95
CA VAL A 82 7.10 -27.58 -4.20
C VAL A 82 7.13 -27.92 -5.68
N ALA A 83 6.76 -26.98 -6.55
CA ALA A 83 6.80 -27.19 -7.99
C ALA A 83 8.25 -27.42 -8.49
N LEU A 84 9.23 -26.70 -7.93
CA LEU A 84 10.68 -26.90 -8.17
C LEU A 84 11.17 -28.28 -7.69
N ALA A 85 10.81 -28.67 -6.47
CA ALA A 85 11.25 -29.94 -5.88
C ALA A 85 10.65 -31.17 -6.58
N THR A 86 9.47 -31.03 -7.18
CA THR A 86 8.76 -32.11 -7.88
C THR A 86 9.14 -32.25 -9.36
N THR A 87 10.01 -31.38 -9.87
CA THR A 87 10.42 -31.37 -11.28
C THR A 87 11.75 -32.12 -11.45
N SER A 88 11.85 -32.96 -12.49
CA SER A 88 13.11 -33.61 -12.88
C SER A 88 13.98 -32.64 -13.68
N TRP A 89 15.15 -32.29 -13.14
CA TRP A 89 16.03 -31.26 -13.68
C TRP A 89 16.97 -31.82 -14.74
N GLN A 90 16.97 -31.25 -15.95
CA GLN A 90 17.97 -31.58 -16.98
C GLN A 90 18.51 -30.37 -17.78
N ASP A 91 17.88 -29.19 -17.83
CA ASP A 91 18.49 -28.05 -18.56
C ASP A 91 17.85 -26.67 -18.30
N ARG A 92 18.40 -25.62 -18.96
CA ARG A 92 18.02 -24.19 -18.96
C ARG A 92 16.51 -23.91 -18.96
N LEU A 93 16.13 -22.69 -18.54
CA LEU A 93 14.76 -22.17 -18.55
C LEU A 93 14.06 -22.45 -19.89
N THR A 94 13.23 -23.49 -19.93
CA THR A 94 12.56 -24.04 -21.10
C THR A 94 11.04 -23.96 -20.90
N GLY A 95 10.24 -24.44 -21.85
CA GLY A 95 8.78 -24.55 -21.68
C GLY A 95 8.37 -25.26 -20.38
N ALA A 96 9.23 -26.13 -19.85
CA ALA A 96 9.04 -26.82 -18.58
C ALA A 96 8.92 -25.88 -17.37
N ASP A 97 9.62 -24.75 -17.35
CA ASP A 97 9.54 -23.78 -16.26
C ASP A 97 8.22 -22.98 -16.29
N TYR A 98 7.69 -22.71 -17.48
CA TYR A 98 6.35 -22.15 -17.61
C TYR A 98 5.30 -23.13 -17.11
N ASP A 99 5.46 -24.42 -17.41
CA ASP A 99 4.61 -25.47 -16.88
C ASP A 99 4.73 -25.60 -15.35
N LEU A 100 5.92 -25.36 -14.79
CA LEU A 100 6.18 -25.37 -13.35
C LEU A 100 5.42 -24.23 -12.65
N ILE A 101 5.53 -23.00 -13.17
CA ILE A 101 4.76 -21.86 -12.68
C ILE A 101 3.26 -22.13 -12.82
N ARG A 102 2.84 -22.72 -13.95
CA ARG A 102 1.44 -23.09 -14.18
C ARG A 102 0.95 -24.11 -13.15
N ARG A 103 1.72 -25.15 -12.85
CA ARG A 103 1.40 -26.15 -11.82
C ARG A 103 1.32 -25.52 -10.43
N ALA A 104 2.24 -24.62 -10.07
CA ALA A 104 2.21 -23.90 -8.81
C ALA A 104 0.95 -23.02 -8.68
N LEU A 105 0.55 -22.34 -9.77
CA LEU A 105 -0.68 -21.55 -9.79
C LEU A 105 -1.94 -22.42 -9.72
N MET A 106 -1.93 -23.59 -10.37
CA MET A 106 -3.02 -24.57 -10.28
C MET A 106 -3.15 -25.18 -8.88
N ASP A 107 -2.04 -25.44 -8.19
CA ASP A 107 -2.05 -25.89 -6.80
C ASP A 107 -2.64 -24.81 -5.86
N LEU A 108 -2.31 -23.53 -6.09
CA LEU A 108 -2.94 -22.43 -5.36
C LEU A 108 -4.45 -22.34 -5.63
N GLU A 109 -4.87 -22.53 -6.87
CA GLU A 109 -6.29 -22.56 -7.23
C GLU A 109 -7.03 -23.74 -6.58
N ALA A 110 -6.42 -24.93 -6.57
CA ALA A 110 -6.96 -26.12 -5.91
C ALA A 110 -7.13 -25.93 -4.40
N ARG A 111 -6.24 -25.15 -3.77
CA ARG A 111 -6.35 -24.73 -2.36
C ARG A 111 -7.38 -23.60 -2.14
N GLY A 112 -8.05 -23.17 -3.20
CA GLY A 112 -9.13 -22.19 -3.17
C GLY A 112 -8.69 -20.74 -3.40
N PHE A 113 -7.41 -20.46 -3.67
CA PHE A 113 -6.93 -19.09 -3.88
C PHE A 113 -7.25 -18.57 -5.29
N SER A 114 -7.35 -17.24 -5.42
CA SER A 114 -7.54 -16.60 -6.72
C SER A 114 -6.21 -16.46 -7.47
N ILE A 115 -6.13 -17.03 -8.68
CA ILE A 115 -4.97 -16.88 -9.58
C ILE A 115 -4.73 -15.39 -9.91
N ALA A 116 -5.80 -14.62 -10.11
CA ALA A 116 -5.68 -13.19 -10.41
C ALA A 116 -5.05 -12.41 -9.25
N GLU A 117 -5.40 -12.74 -8.00
CA GLU A 117 -4.76 -12.16 -6.82
C GLU A 117 -3.33 -12.68 -6.64
N ALA A 118 -3.05 -13.97 -6.88
CA ALA A 118 -1.70 -14.51 -6.87
C ALA A 118 -0.75 -13.77 -7.82
N ARG A 119 -1.20 -13.47 -9.05
CA ARG A 119 -0.43 -12.66 -10.02
C ARG A 119 -0.18 -11.23 -9.53
N LYS A 120 -1.16 -10.61 -8.86
CA LYS A 120 -0.96 -9.28 -8.22
C LYS A 120 0.04 -9.36 -7.08
N THR A 121 0.00 -10.40 -6.26
CA THR A 121 0.96 -10.62 -5.16
C THR A 121 2.38 -10.80 -5.71
N LEU A 122 2.54 -11.58 -6.79
CA LEU A 122 3.81 -11.71 -7.50
C LEU A 122 4.30 -10.38 -8.08
N ARG A 123 3.42 -9.58 -8.69
CA ARG A 123 3.78 -8.22 -9.13
C ARG A 123 4.24 -7.33 -7.98
N ARG A 124 3.53 -7.33 -6.84
CA ARG A 124 3.94 -6.55 -5.67
C ARG A 124 5.29 -7.00 -5.12
N LEU A 125 5.53 -8.31 -5.11
CA LEU A 125 6.81 -8.87 -4.69
C LEU A 125 7.93 -8.43 -5.64
N ARG A 126 7.69 -8.51 -6.97
CA ARG A 126 8.61 -7.99 -8.00
C ARG A 126 8.91 -6.51 -7.75
N ILE A 127 7.90 -5.66 -7.57
CA ILE A 127 8.08 -4.22 -7.31
C ILE A 127 8.92 -3.96 -6.05
N LYS A 128 8.82 -4.82 -5.03
CA LYS A 128 9.57 -4.65 -3.78
C LYS A 128 11.04 -5.11 -3.90
N LEU A 129 11.31 -6.11 -4.73
CA LEU A 129 12.61 -6.77 -4.82
C LEU A 129 13.47 -6.31 -6.00
N VAL A 130 12.85 -5.77 -7.05
CA VAL A 130 13.56 -5.24 -8.23
C VAL A 130 13.85 -3.76 -8.02
N ASP A 131 15.09 -3.34 -8.27
CA ASP A 131 15.48 -1.93 -8.19
C ASP A 131 14.68 -1.13 -9.24
N PRO A 132 14.07 0.01 -8.87
CA PRO A 132 13.48 0.94 -9.83
C PRO A 132 14.42 1.36 -10.99
N GLY A 133 15.75 1.34 -10.78
CA GLY A 133 16.75 1.62 -11.82
C GLY A 133 16.73 0.61 -12.97
N ASP A 134 16.55 -0.68 -12.66
CA ASP A 134 16.51 -1.77 -13.64
C ASP A 134 15.22 -1.77 -14.49
N ARG A 135 14.31 -0.82 -14.19
CA ARG A 135 12.97 -0.71 -14.78
C ARG A 135 12.77 0.57 -15.60
N GLN A 136 13.80 1.41 -15.70
CA GLN A 136 13.75 2.62 -16.52
C GLN A 136 13.56 2.24 -18.01
N GLY A 137 12.33 2.38 -18.51
CA GLY A 137 11.97 2.12 -19.91
C GLY A 137 10.84 1.12 -20.15
N GLU A 138 10.32 0.43 -19.13
CA GLU A 138 9.13 -0.42 -19.29
C GLU A 138 7.84 0.43 -19.40
N GLU A 139 7.02 0.22 -20.44
CA GLU A 139 5.79 1.00 -20.72
C GLU A 139 4.72 0.97 -19.61
N SER A 140 4.75 0.01 -18.69
CA SER A 140 3.55 -0.39 -17.96
C SER A 140 3.49 -0.15 -16.46
N GLU A 141 4.52 0.37 -15.78
CA GLU A 141 4.44 0.54 -14.31
C GLU A 141 5.23 1.75 -13.80
N GLY A 142 4.51 2.69 -13.18
CA GLY A 142 5.12 3.78 -12.41
C GLY A 142 5.93 3.21 -11.25
N CYS A 143 7.25 3.34 -11.33
CA CYS A 143 8.12 2.98 -10.23
C CYS A 143 8.05 4.05 -9.14
N GLY A 144 8.05 3.63 -7.87
CA GLY A 144 8.37 4.55 -6.78
C GLY A 144 9.79 5.10 -6.94
N PRO A 145 10.17 6.15 -6.19
CA PRO A 145 11.54 6.63 -6.22
C PRO A 145 12.51 5.48 -5.89
N PRO A 146 13.69 5.42 -6.55
CA PRO A 146 14.67 4.37 -6.31
C PRO A 146 15.00 4.25 -4.83
N VAL A 147 15.09 3.00 -4.35
CA VAL A 147 15.35 2.70 -2.93
C VAL A 147 16.73 3.25 -2.52
N TRP A 148 17.65 3.36 -3.46
CA TRP A 148 18.99 3.90 -3.28
C TRP A 148 19.29 4.91 -4.40
N GLN A 149 19.77 6.11 -4.05
CA GLN A 149 20.16 7.14 -5.04
C GLN A 149 21.68 7.18 -5.29
N ASP A 150 22.46 6.37 -4.57
CA ASP A 150 23.92 6.38 -4.62
C ASP A 150 24.47 5.28 -5.54
N GLU A 151 25.39 5.64 -6.43
CA GLU A 151 26.04 4.70 -7.37
C GLU A 151 26.83 3.56 -6.71
N LYS A 152 27.16 3.70 -5.41
CA LYS A 152 27.92 2.70 -4.65
C LYS A 152 27.13 1.43 -4.32
N HIS A 153 25.81 1.48 -4.42
CA HIS A 153 24.92 0.38 -4.02
C HIS A 153 24.14 -0.24 -5.19
N LYS A 154 24.39 0.21 -6.43
CA LYS A 154 23.87 -0.49 -7.62
C LYS A 154 24.51 -1.87 -7.66
N LEU A 155 23.68 -2.90 -7.66
CA LEU A 155 24.17 -4.25 -7.91
C LEU A 155 24.72 -4.31 -9.35
N PRO A 156 25.82 -5.01 -9.60
CA PRO A 156 26.48 -5.03 -10.90
C PRO A 156 25.75 -6.00 -11.83
N PHE A 157 24.58 -5.63 -12.34
CA PHE A 157 23.89 -6.37 -13.39
C PHE A 157 23.35 -5.42 -14.45
#